data_AF-A0A7S2QDT3-F1
#
_entry.id   AF-A0A7S2QDT3-F1
#
_cell.length_a   1.000
_cell.length_b   1.000
_cell.length_c   1.000
_cell.angle_alpha   90.00
_cell.angle_beta   90.00
_cell.angle_gamma   90.00
#
_symmetry.space_group_name_H-M   'P 1'
#
loop_
_entity.id
_entity.type
_entity.pdbx_description
1 polymer ?
#
loop_
_entity_poly.entity_id
_entity_poly.type
_entity_poly.pdbx_seq_one_letter_code
_entity_poly.pdbx_strand_id
1 'polypeptide(L)'
;KKALVKRLVLVRGPAMEAISRPALLEEHRYSLSCIPLAPWSRNSGEGSQRGWLVWVYYQREDEQKVFSAMESRGVNLARQERMAVDPDSPYEDEQIIMTCPQQSHHVSSWEHELLVDGEESKRQPESSYWK
;
A
#
# COMPACT_ATOMS: atom_id res chain seq x y z
N LYS A 1 19.46 -2.44 10.07
CA LYS A 1 18.04 -2.49 9.67
C LYS A 1 17.31 -1.35 10.36
N LYS A 2 16.45 -0.63 9.66
CA LYS A 2 15.59 0.44 10.21
C LYS A 2 14.54 -0.18 11.13
N ALA A 3 14.25 0.47 12.25
CA ALA A 3 13.12 0.08 13.11
C ALA A 3 11.85 0.75 12.59
N LEU A 4 10.99 -0.03 11.92
CA LEU A 4 9.84 0.47 11.18
C LEU A 4 8.52 0.14 11.89
N VAL A 5 7.55 1.01 11.64
CA VAL A 5 6.13 0.72 11.83
C VAL A 5 5.44 0.76 10.48
N LYS A 6 4.33 0.02 10.36
CA LYS A 6 3.48 0.01 9.18
C LYS A 6 2.01 0.24 9.52
N ARG A 7 1.28 0.80 8.56
CA ARG A 7 -0.18 0.92 8.57
C ARG A 7 -0.72 0.53 7.20
N LEU A 8 -1.88 -0.12 7.17
CA LEU A 8 -2.57 -0.48 5.93
C LEU A 8 -3.63 0.57 5.59
N VAL A 9 -3.67 1.00 4.33
CA VAL A 9 -4.76 1.79 3.79
C VAL A 9 -5.30 1.18 2.52
N LEU A 10 -6.59 1.41 2.29
CA LEU A 10 -7.26 1.13 1.03
C LEU A 10 -7.46 2.46 0.30
N VAL A 11 -6.90 2.58 -0.90
CA VAL A 11 -6.97 3.80 -1.72
C VAL A 11 -7.42 3.47 -3.15
N ARG A 12 -7.78 4.51 -3.92
CA ARG A 12 -8.10 4.41 -5.34
C ARG A 12 -6.94 4.92 -6.20
N GLY A 13 -6.96 4.59 -7.49
CA GLY A 13 -5.90 4.90 -8.46
C GLY A 13 -5.28 6.30 -8.31
N PRO A 14 -6.06 7.40 -8.32
CA PRO A 14 -5.51 8.76 -8.19
C PRO A 14 -4.74 9.00 -6.89
N ALA A 15 -5.25 8.49 -5.76
CA ALA A 15 -4.57 8.63 -4.48
C ALA A 15 -3.30 7.76 -4.42
N MET A 16 -3.36 6.54 -4.98
CA MET A 16 -2.19 5.66 -5.10
C MET A 16 -1.07 6.33 -5.91
N GLU A 17 -1.39 6.88 -7.07
CA GLU A 17 -0.43 7.62 -7.91
C GLU A 17 0.14 8.85 -7.18
N ALA A 18 -0.71 9.57 -6.44
CA ALA A 18 -0.29 10.77 -5.71
C ALA A 18 0.69 10.47 -4.58
N ILE A 19 0.52 9.35 -3.85
CA ILE A 19 1.37 8.99 -2.70
C ILE A 19 2.61 8.18 -3.09
N SER A 20 2.69 7.64 -4.31
CA SER A 20 3.79 6.78 -4.75
C SER A 20 4.91 7.49 -5.52
N ARG A 21 4.83 8.82 -5.65
CA ARG A 21 5.84 9.61 -6.38
C ARG A 21 7.20 9.54 -5.66
N PRO A 22 8.30 9.16 -6.34
CA PRO A 22 9.61 8.98 -5.70
C PRO A 22 10.07 10.18 -4.85
N ALA A 23 9.90 11.40 -5.37
CA ALA A 23 10.25 12.62 -4.65
C ALA A 23 9.54 12.75 -3.29
N LEU A 24 8.28 12.29 -3.19
CA LEU A 24 7.52 12.35 -1.94
C LEU A 24 7.94 11.28 -0.95
N LEU A 25 8.27 10.09 -1.44
CA LEU A 25 8.80 9.01 -0.60
C LEU A 25 10.06 9.52 0.11
N GLU A 26 10.99 10.08 -0.66
CA GLU A 26 12.23 10.66 -0.14
C GLU A 26 12.00 11.86 0.78
N GLU A 27 11.21 12.83 0.32
CA GLU A 27 10.92 14.05 1.09
C GLU A 27 10.29 13.71 2.43
N HIS A 28 9.26 12.86 2.46
CA HIS A 28 8.49 12.57 3.66
C HIS A 28 8.90 11.28 4.39
N ARG A 29 9.96 10.61 3.92
CA ARG A 29 10.62 9.47 4.58
C ARG A 29 9.71 8.28 4.85
N TYR A 30 8.92 7.88 3.86
CA TYR A 30 8.15 6.64 3.91
C TYR A 30 8.39 5.77 2.68
N SER A 31 8.23 4.47 2.86
CA SER A 31 8.25 3.46 1.79
C SER A 31 6.88 2.82 1.67
N LEU A 32 6.59 2.22 0.51
CA LEU A 32 5.30 1.62 0.21
C LEU A 32 5.45 0.18 -0.29
N SER A 33 4.52 -0.68 0.12
CA SER A 33 4.24 -1.95 -0.56
C SER A 33 2.78 -1.95 -1.00
N CYS A 34 2.55 -2.09 -2.30
CA CYS A 34 1.28 -1.79 -2.94
C CYS A 34 0.75 -3.04 -3.63
N ILE A 35 -0.44 -3.44 -3.22
CA ILE A 35 -1.13 -4.62 -3.72
C ILE A 35 -2.35 -4.13 -4.51
N PRO A 36 -2.35 -4.25 -5.85
CA PRO A 36 -3.52 -3.89 -6.62
C PRO A 36 -4.66 -4.87 -6.35
N LEU A 37 -5.87 -4.34 -6.27
CA LEU A 37 -7.08 -5.16 -6.26
C LEU A 37 -7.56 -5.41 -7.69
N ALA A 38 -8.04 -6.63 -7.94
CA ALA A 38 -8.69 -6.97 -9.19
C ALA A 38 -9.93 -6.07 -9.41
N PRO A 39 -10.31 -5.70 -10.65
CA PRO A 39 -11.41 -4.76 -10.88
C PRO A 39 -12.76 -5.19 -10.30
N TRP A 40 -13.02 -6.50 -10.24
CA TRP A 40 -14.25 -7.08 -9.68
C TRP A 40 -14.23 -7.20 -8.15
N SER A 41 -13.08 -6.97 -7.53
CA SER A 41 -12.93 -7.05 -6.10
C SER A 41 -13.73 -5.97 -5.39
N ARG A 42 -14.15 -6.27 -4.16
CA ARG A 42 -14.74 -5.29 -3.26
C ARG A 42 -13.83 -4.06 -3.16
N ASN A 43 -14.43 -2.88 -3.21
CA ASN A 43 -13.72 -1.61 -3.19
C ASN A 43 -12.66 -1.44 -4.30
N SER A 44 -12.88 -2.09 -5.44
CA SER A 44 -12.10 -1.90 -6.67
C SER A 44 -13.02 -1.55 -7.84
N GLY A 45 -12.45 -1.43 -9.02
CA GLY A 45 -13.09 -1.07 -10.28
C GLY A 45 -12.05 -0.91 -11.38
N GLU A 46 -12.46 -0.47 -12.55
CA GLU A 46 -11.55 -0.20 -13.66
C GLU A 46 -10.94 1.20 -13.61
N GLY A 47 -9.78 1.39 -14.26
CA GLY A 47 -9.12 2.68 -14.40
C GLY A 47 -8.92 3.41 -13.07
N SER A 48 -9.45 4.63 -12.96
CA SER A 48 -9.33 5.47 -11.75
C SER A 48 -10.02 4.87 -10.52
N GLN A 49 -10.99 3.97 -10.72
CA GLN A 49 -11.68 3.28 -9.64
C GLN A 49 -10.94 2.04 -9.15
N ARG A 50 -9.82 1.65 -9.76
CA ARG A 50 -9.01 0.53 -9.28
C ARG A 50 -8.60 0.73 -7.82
N GLY A 51 -8.91 -0.27 -7.00
CA GLY A 51 -8.57 -0.29 -5.58
C GLY A 51 -7.15 -0.80 -5.34
N TRP A 52 -6.53 -0.30 -4.28
CA TRP A 52 -5.18 -0.67 -3.88
C TRP A 52 -5.12 -0.82 -2.36
N LEU A 53 -4.59 -1.95 -1.90
CA LEU A 53 -4.14 -2.12 -0.53
C LEU A 53 -2.68 -1.65 -0.46
N VAL A 54 -2.41 -0.66 0.38
CA VAL A 54 -1.09 -0.03 0.47
C VAL A 54 -0.61 -0.08 1.91
N TRP A 55 0.46 -0.82 2.13
CA TRP A 55 1.23 -0.74 3.36
C TRP A 55 2.15 0.46 3.29
N VAL A 56 2.01 1.36 4.27
CA VAL A 56 2.88 2.53 4.45
C VAL A 56 3.86 2.25 5.57
N TYR A 57 5.15 2.22 5.25
CA TYR A 57 6.24 1.93 6.17
C TYR A 57 7.02 3.20 6.49
N TYR A 58 7.27 3.46 7.78
CA TYR A 58 8.00 4.64 8.22
C TYR A 58 8.65 4.43 9.59
N GLN A 59 9.63 5.27 9.93
CA GLN A 59 10.20 5.31 11.28
C GLN A 59 9.31 6.15 12.19
N ARG A 60 9.21 5.78 13.49
CA ARG A 60 8.31 6.48 14.44
C ARG A 60 8.58 7.98 14.55
N GLU A 61 9.82 8.41 14.37
CA GLU A 61 10.22 9.83 14.39
C GLU A 61 9.66 10.64 13.21
N ASP A 62 9.37 9.99 12.08
CA ASP A 62 8.82 10.64 10.88
C ASP A 62 7.27 10.60 10.85
N GLU A 63 6.59 10.03 11.85
CA GLU A 63 5.14 9.76 11.83
C GLU A 63 4.29 10.99 11.45
N GLN A 64 4.53 12.13 12.10
CA GLN A 64 3.78 13.36 11.84
C GLN A 64 4.00 13.90 10.41
N LYS A 65 5.22 13.73 9.88
CA LYS A 65 5.58 14.14 8.52
C LYS A 65 4.84 13.29 7.50
N VAL A 66 4.81 11.97 7.71
CA VAL A 66 4.10 11.02 6.85
C VAL A 66 2.60 11.27 6.90
N PHE A 67 2.03 11.52 8.09
CA PHE A 67 0.60 11.79 8.25
C PHE A 67 0.17 13.04 7.48
N SER A 68 0.92 14.14 7.64
CA SER A 68 0.65 15.39 6.94
C SER A 68 0.74 15.21 5.41
N ALA A 69 1.72 14.44 4.93
CA ALA A 69 1.88 14.14 3.51
C ALA A 69 0.71 13.32 2.94
N MET A 70 0.20 12.36 3.71
CA MET A 70 -0.92 11.52 3.29
C MET A 70 -2.25 12.27 3.34
N GLU A 71 -2.49 13.03 4.41
CA GLU A 71 -3.74 13.77 4.60
C GLU A 71 -3.94 14.86 3.54
N SER A 72 -2.86 15.57 3.17
CA SER A 72 -2.89 16.53 2.04
C SER A 72 -3.21 15.90 0.69
N ARG A 73 -3.18 14.56 0.59
CA ARG A 73 -3.54 13.76 -0.59
C ARG A 73 -4.82 12.94 -0.37
N GLY A 74 -5.57 13.23 0.69
CA GLY A 74 -6.85 12.58 0.99
C GLY A 74 -6.72 11.18 1.60
N VAL A 75 -5.55 10.79 2.08
CA VAL A 75 -5.31 9.47 2.70
C VAL A 75 -5.16 9.65 4.21
N ASN A 76 -6.05 9.04 4.99
CA ASN A 76 -6.05 9.15 6.45
C ASN A 76 -5.40 7.91 7.11
N LEU A 77 -4.17 8.08 7.60
CA LEU A 77 -3.43 7.06 8.36
C LEU A 77 -3.75 7.03 9.86
N ALA A 78 -4.20 8.14 10.43
CA ALA A 78 -4.34 8.30 11.88
C ALA A 78 -5.34 7.32 12.50
N ARG A 79 -6.34 6.90 11.71
CA ARG A 79 -7.37 5.93 12.12
C ARG A 79 -6.99 4.47 11.92
N GLN A 80 -5.91 4.19 11.19
CA GLN A 80 -5.51 2.83 10.86
C GLN A 80 -4.72 2.21 12.01
N GLU A 81 -4.76 0.89 12.14
CA GLU A 81 -3.94 0.20 13.12
C GLU A 81 -2.44 0.40 12.83
N ARG A 82 -1.65 0.63 13.88
CA ARG A 82 -0.19 0.71 13.80
C ARG A 82 0.42 -0.63 14.19
N MET A 83 1.19 -1.21 13.29
CA MET A 83 1.90 -2.46 13.52
C MET A 83 3.41 -2.22 13.52
N ALA A 84 4.14 -2.84 14.45
CA ALA A 84 5.59 -2.90 14.35
C ALA A 84 5.97 -3.88 13.24
N VAL A 85 7.00 -3.55 12.46
CA VAL A 85 7.56 -4.49 11.48
C VAL A 85 8.53 -5.40 12.21
N ASP A 86 8.36 -6.71 12.02
CA ASP A 86 9.28 -7.71 12.57
C ASP A 86 10.64 -7.62 11.84
N PRO A 87 11.78 -7.39 12.55
CA PRO A 87 13.11 -7.41 11.95
C PRO A 87 13.44 -8.72 11.20
N ASP A 88 12.80 -9.82 11.59
CA ASP A 88 12.95 -11.16 11.02
C ASP A 88 11.72 -11.56 10.18
N SER A 89 10.95 -10.57 9.72
CA SER A 89 9.82 -10.78 8.81
C SER A 89 10.20 -11.69 7.63
N PRO A 90 9.35 -12.69 7.30
CA PRO A 90 9.59 -13.57 6.16
C PRO A 90 9.31 -12.90 4.81
N TYR A 91 8.73 -11.69 4.81
CA TYR A 91 8.34 -10.99 3.59
C TYR A 91 9.53 -10.22 3.00
N GLU A 92 9.85 -10.52 1.74
CA GLU A 92 11.02 -9.97 1.05
C GLU A 92 10.97 -8.45 0.91
N ASP A 93 9.81 -7.89 0.58
CA ASP A 93 9.59 -6.45 0.46
C ASP A 93 9.86 -5.73 1.79
N GLU A 94 9.41 -6.29 2.92
CA GLU A 94 9.71 -5.75 4.24
C GLU A 94 11.21 -5.81 4.56
N GLN A 95 11.89 -6.91 4.23
CA GLN A 95 13.33 -7.04 4.43
C GLN A 95 14.10 -6.01 3.58
N ILE A 96 13.69 -5.80 2.33
CA ILE A 96 14.28 -4.77 1.45
C ILE A 96 14.02 -3.39 2.04
N ILE A 97 12.78 -3.06 2.40
CA ILE A 97 12.42 -1.75 2.96
C ILE A 97 13.21 -1.48 4.24
N MET A 98 13.42 -2.46 5.11
CA MET A 98 14.19 -2.32 6.36
C MET A 98 15.69 -2.13 6.14
N THR A 99 16.27 -2.66 5.05
CA THR A 99 17.72 -2.67 4.81
C THR A 99 18.16 -1.61 3.80
N CYS A 100 17.30 -1.25 2.84
CA CYS A 100 17.55 -0.24 1.84
C CYS A 100 17.75 1.14 2.50
N PRO A 101 18.87 1.84 2.26
CA PRO A 101 19.07 3.19 2.78
C PRO A 101 18.02 4.19 2.25
N GLN A 102 17.61 4.01 1.00
CA GLN A 102 16.62 4.84 0.33
C GLN A 102 15.19 4.41 0.69
N GLN A 103 14.24 5.30 0.40
CA GLN A 103 12.84 4.94 0.40
C GLN A 103 12.52 4.17 -0.87
N SER A 104 11.60 3.22 -0.79
CA SER A 104 11.30 2.31 -1.88
C SER A 104 9.79 2.14 -2.07
N HIS A 105 9.43 1.87 -3.32
CA HIS A 105 8.06 1.65 -3.75
C HIS A 105 7.99 0.29 -4.42
N HIS A 106 7.31 -0.64 -3.76
CA HIS A 106 7.11 -2.00 -4.23
C HIS A 106 5.68 -2.15 -4.71
N VAL A 107 5.52 -2.75 -5.88
CA VAL A 107 4.22 -3.03 -6.48
C VAL A 107 4.14 -4.52 -6.74
N SER A 108 3.12 -5.17 -6.20
CA SER A 108 2.89 -6.58 -6.48
C SER A 108 2.58 -6.79 -7.96
N SER A 109 3.21 -7.81 -8.55
CA SER A 109 2.90 -8.26 -9.92
C SER A 109 1.52 -8.93 -10.02
N TRP A 110 0.91 -9.27 -8.88
CA TRP A 110 -0.36 -9.97 -8.82
C TRP A 110 -1.48 -9.08 -8.28
N GLU A 111 -2.65 -9.25 -8.87
CA GLU A 111 -3.88 -8.61 -8.41
C GLU A 111 -4.63 -9.52 -7.46
N HIS A 112 -5.26 -8.92 -6.45
CA HIS A 112 -5.92 -9.65 -5.38
C HIS A 112 -7.41 -9.35 -5.31
N GLU A 113 -8.19 -10.35 -4.91
CA GLU A 113 -9.57 -10.15 -4.51
C GLU A 113 -9.65 -10.03 -2.98
N LEU A 114 -10.10 -8.88 -2.49
CA LEU A 114 -10.51 -8.70 -1.11
C LEU A 114 -11.82 -9.43 -0.85
N LEU A 115 -11.78 -10.38 0.09
CA LEU A 115 -12.92 -11.13 0.61
C LEU A 115 -13.13 -10.81 2.09
N VAL A 116 -14.38 -10.73 2.50
CA VAL A 116 -14.77 -10.70 3.92
C VAL A 116 -15.16 -12.11 4.36
N ASP A 117 -14.99 -12.43 5.64
CA ASP A 117 -15.32 -13.76 6.18
C ASP A 117 -16.69 -14.26 5.72
N GLY A 118 -16.70 -15.44 5.10
CA GLY A 118 -17.91 -16.06 4.54
C GLY A 118 -18.25 -15.65 3.11
N GLU A 119 -17.53 -14.70 2.49
CA GLU A 119 -17.64 -14.42 1.05
C GLU A 119 -16.84 -15.47 0.25
N GLU A 120 -17.45 -15.97 -0.84
CA GLU A 120 -16.74 -16.78 -1.83
C GLU A 120 -16.09 -15.89 -2.89
N SER A 121 -14.96 -16.35 -3.44
CA SER A 121 -14.29 -15.66 -4.54
C SER A 121 -15.22 -15.55 -5.74
N LYS A 122 -15.32 -14.34 -6.32
CA LYS A 122 -16.13 -14.14 -7.52
C LYS A 122 -15.39 -14.71 -8.71
N ARG A 123 -16.15 -15.35 -9.60
CA ARG A 123 -15.61 -15.83 -10.87
C ARG A 123 -14.99 -14.66 -11.64
N GLN A 124 -13.73 -14.82 -12.02
CA GLN A 124 -12.99 -13.86 -12.83
C GLN A 124 -13.77 -13.57 -14.14
N PRO A 125 -13.82 -12.32 -14.63
CA PRO A 125 -14.50 -12.00 -15.88
C PRO A 125 -13.92 -12.82 -17.04
N GLU A 126 -14.78 -13.29 -17.96
CA GLU A 126 -14.33 -14.11 -19.08
C GLU A 126 -13.53 -13.28 -20.10
N SER A 127 -12.20 -13.45 -20.06
CA SER A 127 -11.21 -13.21 -21.11
C SER A 127 -10.94 -11.79 -21.61
N SER A 128 -11.85 -10.82 -21.50
CA SER A 128 -11.60 -9.46 -22.02
C SER A 128 -10.59 -8.67 -21.21
N TYR A 129 -10.38 -9.05 -19.95
CA TYR A 129 -9.45 -8.39 -19.03
C TYR A 129 -7.97 -8.67 -19.36
N TRP A 130 -7.68 -9.82 -19.95
CA TRP A 130 -6.31 -10.31 -20.19
C TRP A 130 -5.83 -10.10 -21.63
N LYS A 131 -6.64 -9.45 -22.47
CA LYS A 131 -6.33 -9.20 -23.89
C LYS A 131 -5.54 -7.91 -24.10
#